data_AF-A0A3N7FB88-F1
#
_entry.id   AF-A0A3N7FB88-F1
#
_cell.length_a   1.000
_cell.length_b   1.000
_cell.length_c   1.000
_cell.angle_alpha   90.00
_cell.angle_beta   90.00
_cell.angle_gamma   90.00
#
_symmetry.space_group_name_H-M   'P 1'
#
loop_
_entity.id
_entity.type
_entity.pdbx_description
1 polymer ?
#
loop_
_entity_poly.entity_id
_entity_poly.type
_entity_poly.pdbx_seq_one_letter_code
_entity_poly.pdbx_strand_id
1 'polypeptide(L)'
;MTMSQFANLDKADWILINTFYKLECEVVDTMSKVCPLLTIGPTIPSIYLDKSIEDEDDYGISLCEIDASLSINWLRTKPTTSVVYMSFGSCATLSSKQMEEIAWGLKRSNFHFCGW
;
A
#
# COMPACT_ATOMS: atom_id res chain seq x y z
N MET A 1 -10.70 15.74 -7.58
CA MET A 1 -10.03 15.05 -8.69
C MET A 1 -9.40 16.12 -9.58
N THR A 2 -8.08 16.27 -9.50
CA THR A 2 -7.32 17.29 -10.23
C THR A 2 -7.13 16.82 -11.68
N MET A 3 -8.06 17.21 -12.56
CA MET A 3 -8.06 16.88 -14.00
C MET A 3 -6.77 17.30 -14.76
N SER A 4 -5.89 18.08 -14.15
CA SER A 4 -4.65 18.60 -14.76
C SER A 4 -3.36 17.84 -14.40
N GLN A 5 -3.42 16.80 -13.55
CA GLN A 5 -2.20 16.10 -13.10
C GLN A 5 -1.36 15.48 -14.23
N PHE A 6 -1.97 15.15 -15.37
CA PHE A 6 -1.32 14.44 -16.48
C PHE A 6 -1.33 15.23 -17.79
N ALA A 7 -1.43 16.57 -17.73
CA ALA A 7 -1.58 17.42 -18.91
C ALA A 7 -0.40 17.39 -19.91
N ASN A 8 0.75 16.82 -19.53
CA ASN A 8 1.94 16.68 -20.39
C ASN A 8 2.36 15.21 -20.57
N LEU A 9 1.45 14.26 -20.31
CA LEU A 9 1.77 12.83 -20.37
C LEU A 9 2.20 12.38 -21.78
N ASP A 10 1.66 13.03 -22.81
CA ASP A 10 1.99 12.85 -24.22
C ASP A 10 3.43 13.25 -24.57
N LYS A 11 4.08 14.05 -23.72
CA LYS A 11 5.47 14.51 -23.91
C LYS A 11 6.49 13.62 -23.20
N ALA A 12 6.05 12.65 -22.40
CA ALA A 12 6.96 11.78 -21.67
C ALA A 12 7.52 10.68 -22.60
N ASP A 13 8.83 10.44 -22.55
CA ASP A 13 9.45 9.33 -23.29
C ASP A 13 8.99 7.97 -22.74
N TRP A 14 8.75 7.89 -21.43
CA TRP A 14 8.33 6.68 -20.73
C TRP A 14 7.38 7.02 -19.57
N ILE A 15 6.41 6.14 -19.35
CA ILE A 15 5.50 6.16 -18.21
C ILE A 15 5.83 4.96 -17.33
N LEU A 16 6.47 5.23 -16.19
CA LEU A 16 6.83 4.21 -15.23
C LEU A 16 5.67 3.99 -14.26
N ILE A 17 5.16 2.76 -14.19
CA ILE A 17 4.04 2.40 -13.32
C ILE A 17 4.51 1.41 -12.27
N ASN A 18 4.28 1.74 -11.00
CA ASN A 18 4.51 0.85 -9.88
C ASN A 18 3.44 -0.26 -9.82
N THR A 19 3.55 -1.20 -10.76
CA THR A 19 2.77 -2.43 -10.86
C THR A 19 3.67 -3.50 -11.50
N PHE A 20 3.19 -4.73 -11.60
CA PHE A 20 3.84 -5.79 -12.36
C PHE A 20 2.84 -6.48 -13.28
N TYR A 21 3.28 -6.94 -14.44
CA TYR A 21 2.39 -7.44 -15.51
C TYR A 21 1.37 -8.48 -15.02
N LYS A 22 1.79 -9.43 -14.18
CA LYS A 22 0.90 -10.49 -13.68
C LYS A 22 -0.23 -9.98 -12.79
N LEU A 23 -0.11 -8.79 -12.19
CA LEU A 23 -1.17 -8.17 -11.40
C LEU A 23 -2.26 -7.54 -12.27
N GLU A 24 -1.87 -6.88 -13.37
CA GLU A 24 -2.75 -6.02 -14.17
C GLU A 24 -2.57 -6.22 -15.69
N CYS A 25 -2.46 -7.47 -16.14
CA CYS A 25 -2.08 -7.81 -17.52
C CYS A 25 -2.96 -7.14 -18.58
N GLU A 26 -4.29 -7.18 -18.42
CA GLU A 26 -5.24 -6.59 -19.37
C GLU A 26 -5.09 -5.06 -19.48
N VAL A 27 -4.84 -4.40 -18.35
CA VAL A 27 -4.64 -2.94 -18.30
C VAL A 27 -3.32 -2.58 -18.98
N VAL A 28 -2.25 -3.32 -18.69
CA VAL A 28 -0.92 -3.10 -19.29
C VAL A 28 -0.95 -3.34 -20.81
N ASP A 29 -1.59 -4.41 -21.27
CA ASP A 29 -1.71 -4.73 -22.70
C ASP A 29 -2.57 -3.72 -23.47
N THR A 30 -3.53 -3.11 -22.79
CA THR A 30 -4.38 -2.06 -23.37
C THR A 30 -3.63 -0.73 -23.42
N MET A 31 -2.99 -0.33 -22.32
CA MET A 31 -2.30 0.95 -22.21
C MET A 31 -1.02 1.03 -23.02
N SER A 32 -0.27 -0.07 -23.15
CA SER A 32 0.96 -0.13 -23.97
C SER A 32 0.72 0.16 -25.46
N LYS A 33 -0.54 0.05 -25.94
CA LYS A 33 -0.94 0.45 -27.29
C LYS A 33 -1.16 1.95 -27.45
N VAL A 34 -1.27 2.68 -26.34
CA VAL A 34 -1.61 4.10 -26.29
C VAL A 34 -0.41 4.95 -25.86
N CYS A 35 0.45 4.43 -24.99
CA CYS A 35 1.59 5.16 -24.43
C CYS A 35 2.81 4.25 -24.15
N PRO A 36 4.03 4.81 -24.09
CA PRO A 36 5.25 4.06 -23.80
C PRO A 36 5.33 3.70 -22.31
N LEU A 37 4.61 2.66 -21.92
CA LEU A 37 4.45 2.22 -20.53
C LEU A 37 5.48 1.16 -20.15
N LEU A 38 6.07 1.30 -18.95
CA LEU A 38 6.89 0.28 -18.30
C LEU A 38 6.39 -0.01 -16.89
N THR A 39 6.15 -1.29 -16.60
CA THR A 39 5.84 -1.75 -15.25
C THR A 39 7.14 -1.97 -14.48
N ILE A 40 7.38 -1.21 -13.40
CA ILE A 40 8.62 -1.24 -12.61
C ILE A 40 8.42 -1.74 -11.17
N GLY A 41 7.22 -2.23 -10.85
CA GLY A 41 6.84 -2.60 -9.50
C GLY A 41 7.04 -4.09 -9.17
N PRO A 42 6.79 -4.46 -7.90
CA PRO A 42 6.47 -3.56 -6.81
C PRO A 42 7.71 -2.78 -6.32
N THR A 43 7.63 -1.45 -6.26
CA THR A 43 8.71 -0.59 -5.75
C THR A 43 8.68 -0.55 -4.22
N ILE A 44 8.80 -1.73 -3.62
CA ILE A 44 9.01 -1.93 -2.19
C ILE A 44 10.48 -2.36 -1.96
N PRO A 45 11.04 -2.19 -0.75
CA PRO A 45 12.42 -2.57 -0.46
C PRO A 45 12.72 -4.01 -0.82
N SER A 46 13.94 -4.25 -1.30
CA SER A 46 14.38 -5.59 -1.70
C SER A 46 14.32 -6.57 -0.55
N ILE A 47 14.43 -6.11 0.71
CA ILE A 47 14.28 -6.94 1.91
C ILE A 47 12.96 -7.72 1.99
N TYR A 48 11.89 -7.20 1.36
CA TYR A 48 10.57 -7.83 1.29
C TYR A 48 10.37 -8.68 0.02
N LEU A 49 11.32 -8.66 -0.91
CA LEU A 49 11.27 -9.35 -2.19
C LEU A 49 12.37 -10.43 -2.25
N ASP A 50 13.48 -10.12 -2.91
CA ASP A 50 14.56 -11.05 -3.25
C ASP A 50 15.88 -10.78 -2.50
N LYS A 51 15.93 -9.73 -1.67
CA LYS A 51 17.12 -9.26 -0.96
C LYS A 51 18.32 -9.04 -1.87
N SER A 52 18.06 -8.58 -3.10
CA SER A 52 19.09 -8.32 -4.11
C SER A 52 20.04 -7.18 -3.76
N ILE A 53 19.67 -6.31 -2.81
CA ILE A 53 20.50 -5.21 -2.32
C ILE A 53 21.01 -5.56 -0.91
N GLU A 54 22.33 -5.65 -0.77
CA GLU A 54 22.99 -5.80 0.54
C GLU A 54 22.87 -4.50 1.34
N ASP A 55 22.68 -4.60 2.66
CA ASP A 55 22.59 -3.48 3.61
C ASP A 55 21.38 -2.52 3.48
N GLU A 56 20.28 -2.96 2.83
CA GLU A 56 19.01 -2.20 2.80
C GLU A 56 18.20 -2.41 4.10
N ASP A 57 18.65 -1.84 5.22
CA ASP A 57 18.04 -2.08 6.55
C ASP A 57 16.77 -1.25 6.83
N ASP A 58 16.41 -0.29 5.98
CA ASP A 58 15.30 0.63 6.22
C ASP A 58 14.48 0.96 4.97
N TYR A 59 13.16 0.96 5.13
CA TYR A 59 12.25 1.50 4.13
C TYR A 59 12.32 3.02 4.25
N GLY A 60 13.20 3.65 3.47
CA GLY A 60 13.41 5.11 3.44
C GLY A 60 12.18 5.97 3.07
N ILE A 61 10.97 5.40 3.12
CA ILE A 61 9.67 6.04 3.00
C ILE A 61 8.87 5.79 4.28
N SER A 62 9.40 6.24 5.42
CA SER A 62 8.60 6.41 6.63
C SER A 62 7.94 7.80 6.57
N LEU A 63 6.69 7.84 6.10
CA LEU A 63 5.93 9.10 6.03
C LEU A 63 5.62 9.67 7.42
N CYS A 64 5.76 8.87 8.48
CA CYS A 64 5.64 9.25 9.88
C CYS A 64 6.55 8.35 10.72
N GLU A 65 7.50 8.93 11.47
CA GLU A 65 8.22 8.21 12.53
C GLU A 65 7.23 7.83 13.65
N ILE A 66 6.57 6.69 13.48
CA ILE A 66 5.70 6.11 14.48
C ILE A 66 6.49 5.00 15.15
N ASP A 67 6.60 5.06 16.47
CA ASP A 67 7.11 3.95 17.26
C ASP A 67 6.20 2.72 17.07
N ALA A 68 6.57 1.86 16.12
CA ALA A 68 5.84 0.64 15.81
C ALA A 68 6.08 -0.46 16.85
N SER A 69 6.98 -0.25 17.84
CA SER A 69 7.38 -1.29 18.79
C SER A 69 6.19 -1.82 19.59
N LEU A 70 5.27 -0.95 20.02
CA LEU A 70 4.06 -1.36 20.75
C LEU A 70 3.18 -2.30 19.91
N SER A 71 2.92 -1.93 18.66
CA SER A 71 2.09 -2.71 17.73
C SER A 71 2.75 -4.03 17.35
N ILE A 72 4.05 -4.01 17.04
CA ILE A 72 4.82 -5.21 16.69
C ILE A 72 4.91 -6.17 17.89
N ASN A 73 5.19 -5.65 19.09
CA ASN A 73 5.25 -6.48 20.30
C ASN A 73 3.89 -7.08 20.63
N TRP A 74 2.79 -6.33 20.48
CA TRP A 74 1.44 -6.87 20.64
C TRP A 74 1.12 -7.95 19.60
N LEU A 75 1.47 -7.74 18.33
CA LEU A 75 1.28 -8.71 17.24
C LEU A 75 2.00 -10.04 17.54
N ARG A 76 3.22 -9.99 18.09
CA ARG A 76 3.99 -11.18 18.49
C ARG A 76 3.31 -12.03 19.56
N THR A 77 2.34 -11.49 20.29
CA THR A 77 1.56 -12.25 21.30
C THR A 77 0.38 -13.03 20.72
N LYS A 78 0.04 -12.84 19.43
CA LYS A 78 -1.15 -13.43 18.81
C LYS A 78 -0.78 -14.65 17.96
N PRO A 79 -1.71 -15.62 17.82
CA PRO A 79 -1.52 -16.73 16.90
C PRO A 79 -1.27 -16.26 15.45
N THR A 80 -0.58 -17.09 14.68
CA THR A 80 -0.37 -16.86 13.24
C THR A 80 -1.71 -16.72 12.52
N THR A 81 -1.81 -15.77 11.59
CA THR A 81 -3.01 -15.52 10.78
C THR A 81 -4.30 -15.22 11.58
N SER A 82 -4.19 -14.76 12.84
CA SER A 82 -5.36 -14.49 13.69
C SER A 82 -5.69 -13.00 13.89
N VAL A 83 -4.94 -12.10 13.25
CA VAL A 83 -5.08 -10.64 13.43
C VAL A 83 -5.47 -9.99 12.11
N VAL A 84 -6.45 -9.10 12.17
CA VAL A 84 -6.86 -8.25 11.04
C VAL A 84 -6.09 -6.92 11.10
N TYR A 85 -5.34 -6.61 10.04
CA TYR A 85 -4.79 -5.26 9.85
C TYR A 85 -5.83 -4.37 9.17
N MET A 86 -6.05 -3.16 9.71
CA MET A 86 -6.96 -2.17 9.14
C MET A 86 -6.26 -0.81 9.04
N SER A 87 -6.33 -0.19 7.86
CA SER A 87 -5.93 1.20 7.66
C SER A 87 -6.67 1.79 6.47
N PHE A 88 -7.01 3.08 6.54
CA PHE A 88 -7.64 3.83 5.45
C PHE A 88 -6.64 4.70 4.67
N GLY A 89 -5.35 4.58 4.98
CA GLY A 89 -4.30 5.42 4.41
C GLY A 89 -4.31 6.84 4.98
N SER A 90 -3.29 7.63 4.62
CA SER A 90 -3.05 8.97 5.18
C SER A 90 -4.00 10.06 4.66
N CYS A 91 -4.70 9.82 3.55
CA CYS A 91 -5.54 10.84 2.89
C CYS A 91 -7.04 10.66 3.11
N ALA A 92 -7.48 9.59 3.77
CA ALA A 92 -8.90 9.35 4.01
C ALA A 92 -9.39 10.06 5.27
N THR A 93 -10.52 10.75 5.17
CA THR A 93 -11.23 11.33 6.32
C THR A 93 -12.55 10.59 6.51
N LEU A 94 -12.66 9.87 7.63
CA LEU A 94 -13.88 9.16 8.01
C LEU A 94 -14.78 10.05 8.86
N SER A 95 -16.09 10.03 8.59
CA SER A 95 -17.08 10.64 9.47
C SER A 95 -17.22 9.86 10.78
N SER A 96 -17.69 10.52 11.85
CA SER A 96 -17.92 9.88 13.14
C SER A 96 -18.86 8.68 13.03
N LYS A 97 -19.87 8.74 12.17
CA LYS A 97 -20.80 7.63 11.93
C LYS A 97 -20.11 6.44 11.27
N GLN A 98 -19.24 6.66 10.28
CA GLN A 98 -18.49 5.57 9.66
C GLN A 98 -17.55 4.91 10.68
N MET A 99 -16.87 5.72 11.50
CA MET A 99 -15.99 5.23 12.56
C MET A 99 -16.75 4.38 13.59
N GLU A 100 -17.96 4.82 13.97
CA GLU A 100 -18.82 4.08 14.89
C GLU A 100 -19.21 2.69 14.32
N GLU A 101 -19.64 2.62 13.06
CA GLU A 101 -19.99 1.36 12.42
C GLU A 101 -18.79 0.41 12.30
N ILE A 102 -17.60 0.95 11.97
CA ILE A 102 -16.35 0.17 11.91
C ILE A 102 -16.03 -0.40 13.30
N ALA A 103 -16.11 0.41 14.35
CA ALA A 103 -15.85 -0.03 15.73
C ALA A 103 -16.83 -1.12 16.17
N TRP A 104 -18.12 -0.98 15.85
CA TRP A 104 -19.12 -2.01 16.13
C TRP A 104 -18.87 -3.30 15.34
N GLY A 105 -18.50 -3.20 14.06
CA GLY A 105 -18.16 -4.33 13.22
C GLY A 105 -16.98 -5.13 13.77
N LEU A 106 -15.88 -4.44 14.11
CA LEU A 106 -14.69 -5.05 14.71
C LEU A 106 -15.02 -5.73 16.05
N LYS A 107 -15.75 -5.05 16.94
CA LYS A 107 -16.17 -5.62 18.23
C LYS A 107 -17.00 -6.90 18.07
N ARG A 108 -17.87 -6.96 17.06
CA ARG A 108 -18.72 -8.13 16.80
C ARG A 108 -18.00 -9.27 16.07
N SER A 109 -16.92 -8.97 15.34
CA SER A 109 -16.16 -9.94 14.56
C SER A 109 -15.44 -11.00 15.41
N ASN A 110 -15.17 -10.68 16.68
CA ASN A 110 -14.38 -11.51 17.60
C ASN A 110 -12.96 -11.84 17.10
N PHE A 111 -12.43 -11.06 16.14
CA PHE A 111 -11.04 -11.12 15.73
C PHE A 111 -10.19 -10.14 16.55
N HIS A 112 -8.91 -10.48 16.71
CA HIS A 112 -7.92 -9.48 17.10
C HIS A 112 -7.70 -8.53 15.91
N PHE A 113 -7.54 -7.25 16.16
CA PHE A 113 -7.28 -6.27 15.10
C PHE A 113 -6.21 -5.26 15.53
N CYS A 114 -5.47 -4.74 14.56
CA CYS A 114 -4.52 -3.64 14.75
C CYS A 114 -4.55 -2.68 13.55
N GLY A 115 -4.05 -1.47 13.79
CA GLY A 115 -4.06 -0.38 12.82
C GLY A 115 -5.07 0.70 13.17
N TRP A 116 -4.87 1.86 12.53
CA TRP A 116 -5.71 3.05 12.54
C TRP A 116 -5.64 3.67 11.14
#